data_AF-A0A2E2EBJ6-F1
#
_entry.id   AF-A0A2E2EBJ6-F1
#
_cell.length_a   1.000
_cell.length_b   1.000
_cell.length_c   1.000
_cell.angle_alpha   90.00
_cell.angle_beta   90.00
_cell.angle_gamma   90.00
#
_symmetry.space_group_name_H-M   'P 1'
#
loop_
_entity.id
_entity.type
_entity.pdbx_description
1 polymer ?
#
loop_
_entity_poly.entity_id
_entity_poly.type
_entity_poly.pdbx_seq_one_letter_code
_entity_poly.pdbx_strand_id
1 'polypeptide(L)'
;MAKYLFLFNFLSISFLAHSTTFVPLTIKQQIKTSDGIVKGEVVALSYEQDNQQEIVTKATILADKWVGLNNEDNLVDVYYPGGKVGNHVLRIPGAPKLNIGEKVVLMLRNQSEKIWVNNLGLGKFSLKKLGDNYILVNQVFPANPKVGQMKLEKFLNLVEWVKKTKFKERFKDKYEISREKAVSNNMRNEGVSRSIASTEANKKPKPFSNYWLVLILGALGIIVRVVNNKKST
;
A
#
# COMPACT_ATOMS: atom_id res chain seq x y z
N MET A 1 -33.47 -23.96 25.92
CA MET A 1 -33.49 -22.88 24.90
C MET A 1 -32.33 -21.88 25.05
N ALA A 2 -31.90 -21.51 26.27
CA ALA A 2 -30.80 -20.56 26.50
C ALA A 2 -29.45 -20.90 25.81
N LYS A 3 -29.16 -22.20 25.58
CA LYS A 3 -27.92 -22.66 24.92
C LYS A 3 -27.82 -22.24 23.45
N TYR A 4 -28.94 -22.15 22.73
CA TYR A 4 -28.97 -21.71 21.34
C TYR A 4 -28.92 -20.18 21.21
N LEU A 5 -29.37 -19.46 22.25
CA LEU A 5 -29.33 -17.99 22.32
C LEU A 5 -27.90 -17.45 22.36
N PHE A 6 -26.99 -18.10 23.10
CA PHE A 6 -25.57 -17.72 23.13
C PHE A 6 -24.86 -17.94 21.79
N LEU A 7 -25.19 -19.03 21.10
CA LEU A 7 -24.59 -19.39 19.80
C LEU A 7 -25.10 -18.46 18.69
N PHE A 8 -26.37 -18.04 18.77
CA PHE A 8 -26.94 -17.03 17.88
C PHE A 8 -26.31 -15.65 18.10
N ASN A 9 -26.10 -15.23 19.37
CA ASN A 9 -25.48 -13.94 19.69
C ASN A 9 -24.03 -13.84 19.20
N PHE A 10 -23.27 -14.93 19.27
CA PHE A 10 -21.88 -14.96 18.77
C PHE A 10 -21.81 -14.88 17.24
N LEU A 11 -22.79 -15.45 16.54
CA LEU A 11 -22.85 -15.41 15.08
C LEU A 11 -23.23 -14.02 14.55
N SER A 12 -24.06 -13.26 15.28
CA SER A 12 -24.48 -11.90 14.89
C SER A 12 -23.34 -10.87 14.93
N ILE A 13 -22.33 -11.06 15.76
CA ILE A 13 -21.20 -10.10 15.91
C ILE A 13 -20.23 -10.17 14.71
N SER A 14 -20.22 -11.26 13.95
CA SER A 14 -19.29 -11.47 12.84
C SER A 14 -19.64 -10.66 11.57
N PHE A 15 -20.87 -10.15 11.45
CA PHE A 15 -21.33 -9.42 10.25
C PHE A 15 -20.85 -7.95 10.17
N LEU A 16 -20.22 -7.41 11.22
CA LEU A 16 -19.77 -6.01 11.23
C LEU A 16 -18.36 -5.81 10.65
N ALA A 17 -17.64 -6.87 10.31
CA ALA A 17 -16.30 -6.78 9.73
C ALA A 17 -16.36 -6.41 8.23
N HIS A 18 -16.53 -5.13 7.93
CA HIS A 18 -16.42 -4.62 6.57
C HIS A 18 -14.93 -4.52 6.21
N SER A 19 -14.45 -5.50 5.45
CA SER A 19 -13.07 -5.51 4.92
C SER A 19 -13.10 -5.27 3.42
N THR A 20 -12.29 -4.32 2.95
CA THR A 20 -12.01 -4.18 1.52
C THR A 20 -11.33 -5.44 1.03
N THR A 21 -11.92 -6.09 0.02
CA THR A 21 -11.29 -7.20 -0.69
C THR A 21 -10.74 -6.70 -2.02
N PHE A 22 -9.51 -7.12 -2.34
CA PHE A 22 -8.88 -6.76 -3.59
C PHE A 22 -8.97 -7.91 -4.59
N VAL A 23 -9.49 -7.61 -5.78
CA VAL A 23 -9.36 -8.50 -6.93
C VAL A 23 -8.01 -8.20 -7.60
N PRO A 24 -7.10 -9.18 -7.72
CA PRO A 24 -5.79 -8.95 -8.31
C PRO A 24 -5.93 -8.61 -9.80
N LEU A 25 -5.61 -7.36 -10.16
CA LEU A 25 -5.53 -6.90 -11.54
C LEU A 25 -4.10 -6.99 -12.04
N THR A 26 -3.90 -7.56 -13.24
CA THR A 26 -2.58 -7.57 -13.88
C THR A 26 -2.07 -6.16 -14.10
N ILE A 27 -0.75 -5.95 -14.06
CA ILE A 27 -0.14 -4.62 -14.29
C ILE A 27 -0.62 -4.04 -15.64
N LYS A 28 -0.72 -4.88 -16.68
CA LYS A 28 -1.26 -4.49 -17.99
C LYS A 28 -2.71 -3.99 -17.92
N GLN A 29 -3.58 -4.66 -17.16
CA GLN A 29 -4.96 -4.21 -16.96
C GLN A 29 -5.01 -2.89 -16.19
N GLN A 30 -4.21 -2.75 -15.13
CA GLN A 30 -4.12 -1.49 -14.38
C GLN A 30 -3.67 -0.32 -15.27
N ILE A 31 -2.67 -0.54 -16.13
CA ILE A 31 -2.25 0.47 -17.12
C ILE A 31 -3.40 0.83 -18.05
N LYS A 32 -4.14 -0.18 -18.56
CA LYS A 32 -5.25 0.04 -19.49
C LYS A 32 -6.38 0.87 -18.86
N THR A 33 -6.71 0.65 -17.59
CA THR A 33 -7.82 1.31 -16.90
C THR A 33 -7.44 2.62 -16.20
N SER A 34 -6.16 2.98 -16.17
CA SER A 34 -5.71 4.26 -15.63
C SER A 34 -5.81 5.34 -16.70
N ASP A 35 -6.11 6.57 -16.34
CA ASP A 35 -6.09 7.70 -17.27
C ASP A 35 -4.66 8.25 -17.42
N GLY A 36 -3.93 8.30 -16.29
CA GLY A 36 -2.55 8.75 -16.23
C GLY A 36 -1.66 7.83 -15.41
N ILE A 37 -0.34 7.95 -15.61
CA ILE A 37 0.67 7.25 -14.83
C ILE A 37 1.79 8.25 -14.54
N VAL A 38 2.21 8.31 -13.27
CA VAL A 38 3.33 9.15 -12.84
C VAL A 38 4.37 8.31 -12.13
N LYS A 39 5.65 8.55 -12.44
CA LYS A 39 6.81 8.11 -11.67
C LYS A 39 7.43 9.34 -11.06
N GLY A 40 7.61 9.35 -9.74
CA GLY A 40 8.19 10.49 -9.04
C GLY A 40 8.46 10.23 -7.58
N GLU A 41 8.66 11.30 -6.84
CA GLU A 41 8.91 11.30 -5.40
C GLU A 41 7.79 12.06 -4.66
N VAL A 42 7.32 11.50 -3.56
CA VAL A 42 6.32 12.18 -2.70
C VAL A 42 7.03 13.32 -1.96
N VAL A 43 6.67 14.57 -2.23
CA VAL A 43 7.32 15.74 -1.59
C VAL A 43 6.47 16.36 -0.49
N ALA A 44 5.15 16.20 -0.56
CA ALA A 44 4.25 16.69 0.49
C ALA A 44 3.03 15.78 0.65
N LEU A 45 2.48 15.78 1.86
CA LEU A 45 1.21 15.15 2.19
C LEU A 45 0.39 16.17 2.99
N SER A 46 -0.85 16.42 2.56
CA SER A 46 -1.82 17.23 3.27
C SER A 46 -3.15 16.50 3.35
N TYR A 47 -3.99 16.89 4.31
CA TYR A 47 -5.32 16.33 4.50
C TYR A 47 -6.34 17.43 4.30
N GLU A 48 -7.35 17.16 3.49
CA GLU A 48 -8.45 18.08 3.25
C GLU A 48 -9.78 17.35 3.43
N GLN A 49 -10.83 18.11 3.68
CA GLN A 49 -12.19 17.62 3.66
C GLN A 49 -12.75 17.91 2.26
N ASP A 50 -13.17 16.88 1.56
CA ASP A 50 -13.71 17.01 0.21
C ASP A 50 -15.15 17.56 0.24
N ASN A 51 -15.69 17.95 -0.91
CA ASN A 51 -17.02 18.55 -1.06
C ASN A 51 -18.16 17.68 -0.48
N GLN A 52 -17.94 16.36 -0.37
CA GLN A 52 -18.87 15.39 0.23
C GLN A 52 -18.66 15.19 1.73
N GLN A 53 -17.88 16.07 2.38
CA GLN A 53 -17.46 15.97 3.78
C GLN A 53 -16.58 14.74 4.12
N GLU A 54 -16.07 14.04 3.11
CA GLU A 54 -15.15 12.92 3.32
C GLU A 54 -13.71 13.41 3.50
N ILE A 55 -12.98 12.81 4.45
CA ILE A 55 -11.56 13.13 4.66
C ILE A 55 -10.74 12.47 3.56
N VAL A 56 -9.97 13.26 2.82
CA VAL A 56 -9.06 12.79 1.77
C VAL A 56 -7.64 13.22 2.06
N THR A 57 -6.69 12.43 1.57
CA THR A 57 -5.28 12.79 1.59
C THR A 57 -4.88 13.26 0.20
N LYS A 58 -4.29 14.45 0.15
CA LYS A 58 -3.62 15.03 -1.01
C LYS A 58 -2.12 14.76 -0.90
N ALA A 59 -1.56 14.08 -1.88
CA ALA A 59 -0.12 13.87 -1.99
C ALA A 59 0.41 14.68 -3.18
N THR A 60 1.42 15.50 -2.94
CA THR A 60 2.12 16.21 -4.01
C THR A 60 3.32 15.38 -4.44
N ILE A 61 3.35 15.02 -5.71
CA ILE A 61 4.38 14.18 -6.32
C ILE A 61 5.25 15.05 -7.22
N LEU A 62 6.54 15.09 -6.92
CA LEU A 62 7.52 15.63 -7.84
C LEU A 62 7.79 14.59 -8.94
N ALA A 63 7.16 14.79 -10.09
CA ALA A 63 7.20 13.89 -11.22
C ALA A 63 8.57 13.91 -11.92
N ASP A 64 9.13 12.71 -12.13
CA ASP A 64 10.27 12.49 -13.01
C ASP A 64 9.79 12.17 -14.43
N LYS A 65 8.78 11.30 -14.53
CA LYS A 65 8.18 10.85 -15.79
C LYS A 65 6.67 10.73 -15.64
N TRP A 66 5.91 11.17 -16.64
CA TRP A 66 4.46 11.02 -16.64
C TRP A 66 3.89 10.77 -18.03
N VAL A 67 2.71 10.15 -18.09
CA VAL A 67 1.95 9.93 -19.32
C VAL A 67 0.45 10.03 -19.02
N GLY A 68 -0.35 10.50 -19.98
CA GLY A 68 -1.80 10.62 -19.83
C GLY A 68 -2.27 11.73 -18.88
N LEU A 69 -1.36 12.57 -18.39
CA LEU A 69 -1.67 13.75 -17.59
C LEU A 69 -1.35 15.01 -18.40
N ASN A 70 -2.27 15.98 -18.37
CA ASN A 70 -2.00 17.33 -18.85
C ASN A 70 -1.46 18.16 -17.69
N ASN A 71 -0.20 17.93 -17.34
CA ASN A 71 0.51 18.76 -16.38
C ASN A 71 1.68 19.44 -17.09
N GLU A 72 1.73 20.76 -17.00
CA GLU A 72 2.85 21.58 -17.45
C GLU A 72 3.93 21.67 -16.36
N ASP A 73 3.51 21.55 -15.10
CA ASP A 73 4.40 21.55 -13.95
C ASP A 73 4.94 20.16 -13.63
N ASN A 74 6.09 20.14 -12.96
CA ASN A 74 6.70 18.91 -12.46
C ASN A 74 6.06 18.42 -11.15
N LEU A 75 5.10 19.17 -10.58
CA LEU A 75 4.39 18.80 -9.36
C LEU A 75 2.98 18.33 -9.72
N VAL A 76 2.68 17.07 -9.40
CA VAL A 76 1.36 16.47 -9.63
C VAL A 76 0.70 16.25 -8.28
N ASP A 77 -0.44 16.89 -8.06
CA ASP A 77 -1.27 16.61 -6.89
C ASP A 77 -2.17 15.40 -7.16
N VAL A 78 -2.08 14.40 -6.28
CA VAL A 78 -2.87 13.17 -6.35
C VAL A 78 -3.65 12.94 -5.08
N TYR A 79 -4.86 12.42 -5.23
CA TYR A 79 -5.82 12.25 -4.14
C TYR A 79 -6.08 10.78 -3.86
N TYR A 80 -6.28 10.44 -2.59
CA TYR A 80 -6.78 9.14 -2.18
C TYR A 80 -7.55 9.26 -0.87
N PRO A 81 -8.50 8.36 -0.61
CA PRO A 81 -9.44 8.57 0.46
C PRO A 81 -8.84 8.13 1.81
N GLY A 82 -9.29 8.76 2.89
CA GLY A 82 -8.77 8.58 4.24
C GLY A 82 -7.73 9.64 4.60
N GLY A 83 -7.37 9.70 5.88
CA GLY A 83 -6.44 10.70 6.40
C GLY A 83 -6.80 11.14 7.82
N LYS A 84 -6.29 12.31 8.22
CA LYS A 84 -6.55 12.91 9.53
C LYS A 84 -6.74 14.42 9.40
N VAL A 85 -7.87 14.93 9.87
CA VAL A 85 -8.16 16.37 9.95
C VAL A 85 -8.54 16.71 11.40
N GLY A 86 -7.69 17.51 12.07
CA GLY A 86 -7.83 17.78 13.50
C GLY A 86 -7.82 16.49 14.33
N ASN A 87 -8.91 16.25 15.06
CA ASN A 87 -9.11 15.03 15.87
C ASN A 87 -9.84 13.91 15.12
N HIS A 88 -10.33 14.15 13.91
CA HIS A 88 -11.04 13.15 13.12
C HIS A 88 -10.05 12.35 12.27
N VAL A 89 -10.09 11.03 12.41
CA VAL A 89 -9.25 10.11 11.65
C VAL A 89 -10.17 9.20 10.85
N LEU A 90 -10.05 9.25 9.52
CA LEU A 90 -10.74 8.33 8.63
C LEU A 90 -9.73 7.32 8.10
N ARG A 91 -9.90 6.06 8.49
CA ARG A 91 -9.08 4.94 7.98
C ARG A 91 -9.89 4.14 6.99
N ILE A 92 -9.45 4.14 5.74
CA ILE A 92 -10.06 3.33 4.69
C ILE A 92 -9.20 2.10 4.44
N PRO A 93 -9.72 0.89 4.71
CA PRO A 93 -8.99 -0.34 4.44
C PRO A 93 -8.57 -0.41 2.97
N GLY A 94 -7.29 -0.65 2.74
CA GLY A 94 -6.75 -0.74 1.38
C GLY A 94 -6.34 0.59 0.74
N ALA A 95 -6.54 1.73 1.42
CA ALA A 95 -6.03 3.01 0.92
C ALA A 95 -4.50 2.97 0.68
N PRO A 96 -4.00 3.72 -0.31
CA PRO A 96 -2.56 3.90 -0.52
C PRO A 96 -1.89 4.45 0.75
N LYS A 97 -0.69 3.95 1.06
CA LYS A 97 0.15 4.48 2.13
C LYS A 97 1.34 5.15 1.48
N LEU A 98 1.33 6.47 1.39
CA LEU A 98 2.46 7.25 0.86
C LEU A 98 3.24 7.86 2.02
N ASN A 99 4.56 7.94 1.84
CA ASN A 99 5.46 8.61 2.79
C ASN A 99 6.26 9.68 2.05
N ILE A 100 6.54 10.81 2.69
CA ILE A 100 7.39 11.85 2.14
C ILE A 100 8.80 11.28 1.87
N GLY A 101 9.39 11.62 0.72
CA GLY A 101 10.65 11.08 0.22
C GLY A 101 10.54 9.71 -0.48
N GLU A 102 9.34 9.11 -0.51
CA GLU A 102 9.15 7.82 -1.16
C GLU A 102 9.13 7.95 -2.69
N LYS A 103 10.00 7.18 -3.37
CA LYS A 103 9.96 7.04 -4.82
C LYS A 103 8.89 6.04 -5.23
N VAL A 104 7.93 6.49 -6.03
CA VAL A 104 6.73 5.72 -6.39
C VAL A 104 6.42 5.77 -7.88
N VAL A 105 5.73 4.73 -8.35
CA VAL A 105 4.89 4.81 -9.55
C VAL A 105 3.44 4.75 -9.11
N LEU A 106 2.65 5.70 -9.56
CA LEU A 106 1.21 5.75 -9.30
C LEU A 106 0.43 5.61 -10.61
N MET A 107 -0.55 4.71 -10.56
CA MET A 107 -1.62 4.58 -11.53
C MET A 107 -2.73 5.56 -11.13
N LEU A 108 -3.18 6.39 -12.07
CA LEU A 108 -4.05 7.52 -11.76
C LEU A 108 -5.33 7.47 -12.58
N ARG A 109 -6.40 8.05 -12.03
CA ARG A 109 -7.70 8.20 -12.67
C ARG A 109 -8.19 9.62 -12.49
N ASN A 110 -8.70 10.24 -13.56
CA ASN A 110 -9.28 11.56 -13.50
C ASN A 110 -10.76 11.42 -13.11
N GLN A 111 -11.14 12.01 -11.99
CA GLN A 111 -12.50 11.96 -11.49
C GLN A 111 -12.84 13.27 -10.78
N SER A 112 -13.96 13.89 -11.20
CA SER A 112 -14.45 15.15 -10.62
C SER A 112 -13.38 16.24 -10.55
N GLU A 113 -12.67 16.45 -11.67
CA GLU A 113 -11.57 17.44 -11.82
C GLU A 113 -10.33 17.20 -10.93
N LYS A 114 -10.33 16.13 -10.13
CA LYS A 114 -9.18 15.70 -9.32
C LYS A 114 -8.52 14.46 -9.93
N ILE A 115 -7.22 14.31 -9.66
CA ILE A 115 -6.43 13.15 -10.07
C ILE A 115 -6.35 12.19 -8.89
N TRP A 116 -7.00 11.04 -8.99
CA TRP A 116 -7.08 10.05 -7.92
C TRP A 116 -6.14 8.88 -8.14
N VAL A 117 -5.62 8.29 -7.06
CA VAL A 117 -4.92 7.00 -7.14
C VAL A 117 -5.92 5.91 -7.54
N ASN A 118 -5.67 5.29 -8.69
CA ASN A 118 -6.56 4.29 -9.27
C ASN A 118 -6.57 3.01 -8.43
N ASN A 119 -7.75 2.44 -8.18
CA ASN A 119 -7.94 1.19 -7.43
C ASN A 119 -7.27 1.16 -6.04
N LEU A 120 -7.25 2.29 -5.32
CA LEU A 120 -6.66 2.41 -3.99
C LEU A 120 -5.20 1.92 -3.97
N GLY A 121 -4.81 1.14 -2.97
CA GLY A 121 -3.45 0.63 -2.82
C GLY A 121 -2.95 -0.22 -3.99
N LEU A 122 -3.83 -0.76 -4.85
CA LEU A 122 -3.38 -1.47 -6.06
C LEU A 122 -2.68 -0.54 -7.05
N GLY A 123 -3.11 0.72 -7.16
CA GLY A 123 -2.49 1.68 -8.06
C GLY A 123 -1.13 2.19 -7.60
N LYS A 124 -0.67 1.83 -6.40
CA LYS A 124 0.60 2.27 -5.84
C LYS A 124 1.68 1.19 -5.97
N PHE A 125 2.79 1.57 -6.58
CA PHE A 125 4.02 0.78 -6.61
C PHE A 125 5.17 1.56 -5.98
N SER A 126 5.87 0.95 -5.04
CA SER A 126 7.10 1.50 -4.47
C SER A 126 8.28 1.15 -5.38
N LEU A 127 9.20 2.08 -5.64
CA LEU A 127 10.46 1.76 -6.31
C LEU A 127 11.47 1.26 -5.29
N LYS A 128 11.99 0.05 -5.50
CA LYS A 128 13.09 -0.52 -4.71
C LYS A 128 14.29 -0.78 -5.61
N LYS A 129 15.50 -0.49 -5.11
CA LYS A 129 16.75 -0.77 -5.82
C LYS A 129 17.12 -2.24 -5.58
N LEU A 130 17.39 -2.98 -6.66
CA LEU A 130 17.84 -4.37 -6.65
C LEU A 130 19.07 -4.49 -7.57
N GLY A 131 20.25 -4.45 -6.97
CA GLY A 131 21.52 -4.30 -7.70
C GLY A 131 21.57 -2.97 -8.44
N ASP A 132 21.82 -3.02 -9.74
CA ASP A 132 21.81 -1.84 -10.63
C ASP A 132 20.43 -1.48 -11.17
N ASN A 133 19.40 -2.29 -10.89
CA ASN A 133 18.07 -2.12 -11.44
C ASN A 133 17.08 -1.59 -10.40
N TYR A 134 16.03 -0.92 -10.86
CA TYR A 134 14.86 -0.63 -10.04
C TYR A 134 13.75 -1.64 -10.31
N ILE A 135 13.11 -2.10 -9.25
CA ILE A 135 11.90 -2.92 -9.28
C ILE A 135 10.73 -2.13 -8.70
N LEU A 136 9.57 -2.23 -9.34
CA LEU A 136 8.30 -1.81 -8.79
C LEU A 136 7.81 -2.91 -7.86
N VAL A 137 7.31 -2.52 -6.68
CA VAL A 137 6.68 -3.42 -5.72
C VAL A 137 5.30 -2.89 -5.36
N ASN A 138 4.26 -3.67 -5.66
CA ASN A 138 2.88 -3.33 -5.33
C ASN A 138 2.66 -3.38 -3.81
N GLN A 139 1.88 -2.43 -3.29
CA GLN A 139 1.60 -2.37 -1.85
C GLN A 139 0.72 -3.52 -1.35
N VAL A 140 -0.26 -3.95 -2.15
CA VAL A 140 -1.29 -4.91 -1.73
C VAL A 140 -0.83 -6.35 -1.92
N PHE A 141 -0.20 -6.65 -3.05
CA PHE A 141 0.19 -8.01 -3.41
C PHE A 141 1.70 -8.16 -3.69
N PRO A 142 2.60 -7.78 -2.77
CA PRO A 142 4.04 -7.73 -3.03
C PRO A 142 4.66 -9.07 -3.42
N ALA A 143 4.11 -10.19 -2.93
CA ALA A 143 4.63 -11.54 -3.21
C ALA A 143 4.02 -12.18 -4.47
N ASN A 144 3.01 -11.56 -5.10
CA ASN A 144 2.34 -12.17 -6.25
C ASN A 144 3.15 -11.93 -7.53
N PRO A 145 3.54 -12.97 -8.29
CA PRO A 145 4.42 -12.82 -9.44
C PRO A 145 3.79 -12.07 -10.62
N LYS A 146 2.44 -12.02 -10.72
CA LYS A 146 1.75 -11.39 -11.86
C LYS A 146 1.42 -9.91 -11.64
N VAL A 147 1.32 -9.49 -10.37
CA VAL A 147 0.83 -8.15 -10.00
C VAL A 147 1.74 -7.42 -9.02
N GLY A 148 2.58 -8.17 -8.32
CA GLY A 148 3.36 -7.70 -7.18
C GLY A 148 4.64 -7.01 -7.57
N GLN A 149 5.35 -7.51 -8.58
CA GLN A 149 6.69 -7.04 -8.91
C GLN A 149 6.94 -6.95 -10.41
N MET A 150 7.67 -5.93 -10.83
CA MET A 150 8.11 -5.76 -12.22
C MET A 150 9.35 -4.86 -12.29
N LYS A 151 10.31 -5.14 -13.19
CA LYS A 151 11.42 -4.23 -13.45
C LYS A 151 10.89 -2.88 -13.98
N LEU A 152 11.49 -1.77 -13.55
CA LEU A 152 11.08 -0.43 -13.96
C LEU A 152 11.13 -0.23 -15.47
N GLU A 153 12.21 -0.65 -16.13
CA GLU A 153 12.34 -0.54 -17.58
C GLU A 153 11.24 -1.31 -18.32
N LYS A 154 10.99 -2.56 -17.93
CA LYS A 154 9.90 -3.39 -18.49
C LYS A 154 8.54 -2.73 -18.28
N PHE A 155 8.33 -2.10 -17.13
CA PHE A 155 7.11 -1.37 -16.83
C PHE A 155 6.93 -0.16 -17.77
N LEU A 156 7.95 0.67 -17.92
CA LEU A 156 7.90 1.85 -18.79
C LEU A 156 7.61 1.45 -20.24
N ASN A 157 8.32 0.45 -20.77
CA ASN A 157 8.08 -0.07 -22.11
C ASN A 157 6.66 -0.61 -22.29
N LEU A 158 6.13 -1.31 -21.28
CA LEU A 158 4.76 -1.81 -21.29
C LEU A 158 3.74 -0.67 -21.30
N VAL A 159 3.98 0.39 -20.54
CA VAL A 159 3.11 1.57 -20.53
C VAL A 159 3.08 2.24 -21.89
N GLU A 160 4.24 2.52 -22.48
CA GLU A 160 4.30 3.16 -23.81
C GLU A 160 3.61 2.32 -24.88
N TRP A 161 3.78 0.99 -24.82
CA TRP A 161 3.10 0.07 -25.73
C TRP A 161 1.58 0.05 -25.54
N VAL A 162 1.08 -0.03 -24.29
CA VAL A 162 -0.37 -0.04 -24.01
C VAL A 162 -1.01 1.31 -24.33
N LYS A 163 -0.34 2.41 -23.97
CA LYS A 163 -0.86 3.78 -24.10
C LYS A 163 -0.61 4.41 -25.47
N LYS A 164 0.25 3.80 -26.29
CA LYS A 164 0.68 4.31 -27.60
C LYS A 164 1.21 5.75 -27.52
N THR A 165 1.78 6.12 -26.38
CA THR A 165 2.27 7.46 -26.07
C THR A 165 3.55 7.32 -25.25
N LYS A 166 4.54 8.16 -25.53
CA LYS A 166 5.80 8.18 -24.80
C LYS A 166 5.63 8.92 -23.48
N PHE A 167 6.46 8.58 -22.50
CA PHE A 167 6.55 9.38 -21.29
C PHE A 167 7.07 10.79 -21.61
N LYS A 168 6.43 11.78 -21.01
CA LYS A 168 7.04 13.10 -20.81
C LYS A 168 8.04 12.97 -19.66
N GLU A 169 9.17 13.63 -19.78
CA GLU A 169 10.24 13.60 -18.78
C GLU A 169 10.51 15.00 -18.25
N ARG A 170 10.77 15.10 -16.95
CA ARG A 170 11.24 16.33 -16.35
C ARG A 170 12.65 16.62 -16.84
N PHE A 171 12.88 17.85 -17.30
CA PHE A 171 14.23 18.38 -17.46
C PHE A 171 14.83 18.60 -16.07
N LYS A 172 15.82 17.77 -15.71
CA LYS A 172 16.59 17.93 -14.47
C LYS A 172 17.72 18.92 -14.70
N ASP A 173 17.90 19.86 -13.78
CA ASP A 173 19.05 20.77 -13.83
C ASP A 173 20.36 19.99 -13.58
N LYS A 174 21.47 20.50 -14.11
CA LYS A 174 22.82 19.92 -13.99
C LYS A 174 23.19 19.66 -12.53
N TYR A 175 22.78 20.52 -11.61
CA TYR A 175 23.04 20.35 -10.17
C TYR A 175 22.25 19.18 -9.55
N GLU A 176 21.01 18.96 -9.97
CA GLU A 176 20.21 17.82 -9.53
C GLU A 176 20.80 16.50 -10.02
N ILE A 177 21.21 16.45 -11.29
CA ILE A 177 21.84 15.28 -11.90
C ILE A 177 23.13 14.91 -11.17
N SER A 178 23.96 15.91 -10.84
CA SER A 178 25.20 15.71 -10.09
C SER A 178 24.97 15.16 -8.68
N ARG A 179 23.95 15.65 -7.96
CA ARG A 179 23.59 15.12 -6.63
C ARG A 179 23.10 13.67 -6.72
N GLU A 180 22.23 13.34 -7.68
CA GLU A 180 21.76 11.96 -7.87
C GLU A 180 22.92 11.00 -8.20
N LYS A 181 23.86 11.43 -9.06
CA LYS A 181 25.06 10.63 -9.39
C LYS A 181 25.98 10.45 -8.18
N ALA A 182 26.20 11.50 -7.38
CA ALA A 182 27.02 11.41 -6.17
C ALA A 182 26.41 10.44 -5.13
N VAL A 183 25.10 10.52 -4.89
CA VAL A 183 24.41 9.57 -3.99
C VAL A 183 24.47 8.14 -4.53
N SER A 184 24.27 7.94 -5.84
CA SER A 184 24.34 6.60 -6.46
C SER A 184 25.75 6.01 -6.39
N ASN A 185 26.80 6.83 -6.58
CA ASN A 185 28.19 6.41 -6.48
C ASN A 185 28.58 6.10 -5.03
N ASN A 186 28.16 6.91 -4.06
CA ASN A 186 28.37 6.62 -2.64
C ASN A 186 27.71 5.29 -2.23
N MET A 187 26.47 5.04 -2.67
CA MET A 187 25.80 3.75 -2.43
C MET A 187 26.48 2.56 -3.13
N ARG A 188 27.16 2.77 -4.28
CA ARG A 188 27.93 1.71 -4.95
C ARG A 188 29.23 1.40 -4.21
N ASN A 189 29.90 2.43 -3.67
CA ASN A 189 31.13 2.27 -2.91
C ASN A 189 30.90 1.71 -1.49
N GLU A 190 29.77 2.02 -0.87
CA GLU A 190 29.37 1.42 0.42
C GLU A 190 28.99 -0.07 0.30
N GLY A 191 28.70 -0.57 -0.90
CA GLY A 191 28.41 -1.98 -1.17
C GLY A 191 29.58 -2.95 -0.96
N VAL A 192 30.80 -2.45 -0.72
CA VAL A 192 32.00 -3.26 -0.42
C VAL A 192 32.30 -3.31 1.07
N SER A 193 31.73 -2.43 1.90
CA SER A 193 31.90 -2.50 3.35
C SER A 193 30.77 -3.33 3.95
N ARG A 194 30.94 -4.66 3.90
CA ARG A 194 30.20 -5.57 4.76
C ARG A 194 30.61 -5.29 6.20
N SER A 195 29.94 -4.36 6.88
CA SER A 195 29.85 -4.46 8.33
C SER A 195 29.10 -5.74 8.62
N ILE A 196 29.82 -6.73 9.14
CA ILE A 196 29.26 -7.95 9.73
C ILE A 196 28.10 -7.47 10.60
N ALA A 197 26.89 -7.93 10.29
CA ALA A 197 25.74 -7.71 11.14
C ALA A 197 26.14 -8.16 12.54
N SER A 198 26.32 -7.20 13.45
CA SER A 198 26.35 -7.51 14.87
C SER A 198 25.04 -8.22 15.12
N THR A 199 25.12 -9.51 15.43
CA THR A 199 23.97 -10.30 15.82
C THR A 199 23.46 -9.72 17.14
N GLU A 200 22.59 -8.72 17.05
CA GLU A 200 21.61 -8.51 18.10
C GLU A 200 20.84 -9.81 18.20
N ALA A 201 21.09 -10.51 19.30
CA ALA A 201 20.48 -11.77 19.64
C ALA A 201 18.99 -11.67 19.33
N ASN A 202 18.60 -12.42 18.29
CA ASN A 202 17.25 -12.60 17.83
C ASN A 202 16.40 -12.94 19.06
N LYS A 203 15.71 -11.93 19.62
CA LYS A 203 14.68 -12.13 20.64
C LYS A 203 13.61 -12.93 19.93
N LYS A 204 13.72 -14.26 20.03
CA LYS A 204 12.68 -15.20 19.62
C LYS A 204 11.35 -14.58 20.08
N PRO A 205 10.35 -14.43 19.22
CA PRO A 205 9.03 -14.02 19.69
C PRO A 205 8.69 -14.95 20.84
N LYS A 206 8.45 -14.37 22.03
CA LYS A 206 8.01 -15.17 23.18
C LYS A 206 6.87 -16.04 22.64
N PRO A 207 6.95 -17.39 22.73
CA PRO A 207 5.84 -18.21 22.31
C PRO A 207 4.62 -17.65 23.03
N PHE A 208 3.62 -17.20 22.28
CA PHE A 208 2.36 -16.78 22.87
C PHE A 208 1.95 -17.91 23.79
N SER A 209 1.88 -17.62 25.09
CA SER A 209 1.71 -18.68 26.06
C SER A 209 0.34 -19.27 25.83
N ASN A 210 0.29 -20.49 25.29
CA ASN A 210 -0.96 -21.18 24.94
C ASN A 210 -1.80 -21.53 26.19
N TYR A 211 -1.41 -21.09 27.40
CA TYR A 211 -2.18 -21.19 28.63
C TYR A 211 -3.58 -20.61 28.51
N TRP A 212 -3.78 -19.54 27.72
CA TRP A 212 -5.12 -19.00 27.48
C TRP A 212 -6.01 -19.97 26.69
N LEU A 213 -5.42 -20.73 25.76
CA LEU A 213 -6.12 -21.77 24.99
C LEU A 213 -6.52 -22.94 25.90
N VAL A 214 -5.65 -23.33 26.84
CA VAL A 214 -5.94 -24.34 27.87
C VAL A 214 -7.06 -23.88 28.80
N LEU A 215 -7.06 -22.60 29.22
CA LEU A 215 -8.14 -22.03 30.04
C LEU A 215 -9.48 -22.02 29.30
N ILE A 216 -9.50 -21.65 28.01
CA ILE A 216 -10.73 -21.68 27.21
C ILE A 216 -11.24 -23.10 27.04
N LEU A 217 -10.38 -24.05 26.67
CA LEU A 217 -10.78 -25.44 26.47
C LEU A 217 -11.23 -26.10 27.78
N GLY A 218 -10.56 -25.79 28.89
CA GLY A 218 -10.95 -26.23 30.23
C GLY A 218 -12.31 -25.67 30.65
N ALA A 219 -12.54 -24.36 30.47
CA ALA A 219 -13.84 -23.75 30.74
C ALA A 219 -14.95 -24.35 29.85
N LEU A 220 -14.67 -24.60 28.57
CA LEU A 220 -15.59 -25.26 27.64
C LEU A 220 -15.98 -26.67 28.13
N GLY A 221 -15.00 -27.45 28.59
CA GLY A 221 -15.23 -28.79 29.13
C GLY A 221 -16.10 -28.80 30.38
N ILE A 222 -15.89 -27.86 31.30
CA ILE A 222 -16.71 -27.70 32.51
C ILE A 222 -18.15 -27.34 32.12
N ILE A 223 -18.33 -26.40 31.19
CA ILE A 223 -19.65 -26.00 30.70
C ILE A 223 -20.40 -27.19 30.07
N VAL A 224 -19.72 -27.99 29.24
CA VAL A 224 -20.31 -29.19 28.62
C VAL A 224 -20.73 -30.21 29.68
N ARG A 225 -19.90 -30.44 30.70
CA ARG A 225 -20.20 -31.38 31.80
C ARG A 225 -21.40 -30.94 32.63
N VAL A 226 -21.48 -29.65 32.99
CA VAL A 226 -22.60 -29.09 33.76
C VAL A 226 -23.90 -29.15 32.94
N VAL A 227 -23.84 -28.92 31.63
CA VAL A 227 -25.01 -29.01 30.75
C VAL A 227 -25.50 -30.45 30.60
N ASN A 228 -24.60 -31.44 30.53
CA ASN A 228 -25.00 -32.85 30.41
C ASN A 228 -25.60 -33.39 31.71
N ASN A 229 -25.08 -32.99 32.89
CA ASN A 229 -25.64 -33.43 34.17
C ASN A 229 -27.05 -32.88 34.44
N LYS A 230 -27.42 -31.72 33.87
CA LYS A 230 -28.78 -31.15 33.97
C LYS A 230 -29.83 -31.82 33.09
N LYS A 231 -29.45 -32.74 32.18
CA LYS A 231 -30.39 -33.50 31.34
C LYS A 231 -30.80 -34.85 31.94
N SER A 232 -30.25 -35.25 33.09
CA SER A 232 -30.49 -36.53 33.75
C SER A 232 -31.44 -36.45 34.95
N THR A 233 -32.15 -35.32 35.09
CA THR A 233 -33.24 -35.07 36.06
C THR A 233 -34.40 -34.47 35.29
#